data_AF-A0A930HN81-F1
#
_entry.id   AF-A0A930HN81-F1
#
_cell.length_a   1.000
_cell.length_b   1.000
_cell.length_c   1.000
_cell.angle_alpha   90.00
_cell.angle_beta   90.00
_cell.angle_gamma   90.00
#
_symmetry.space_group_name_H-M   'P 1'
#
loop_
_entity.id
_entity.type
_entity.pdbx_description
1 polymer ?
#
loop_
_entity_poly.entity_id
_entity_poly.type
_entity_poly.pdbx_seq_one_letter_code
_entity_poly.pdbx_strand_id
1 'polypeptide(L)'
;MKKFFTLLVVCGLCLNMNAQALKNKIVLSIAPNTTDVQFTVKVDEGTNYSVDFGEGEATKSFEKTTEEFITVKYTFTNPKSDAREITLDATHLLSLRAAASKSINGIKEIVSDKITELGFTATNLDAYSALDISQCPALVNAVFIGSNLESIKLPKGKTLESIQVSGSWSGEKKALKDINLSDAEGLKTILITDAGLTEVDLTKQQDLVTLCIYNPLKIGLRKIKGAKELMKITRLCLNGNNLGFDKFQIELLRRLLLSNSNIPKAIITWTKAG
;
A
#
# COMPACT_ATOMS: atom_id res chain seq x y z
N MET A 1 5.64 61.42 -11.09
CA MET A 1 5.90 60.17 -11.84
C MET A 1 6.89 59.19 -11.17
N LYS A 2 7.54 59.50 -10.04
CA LYS A 2 8.44 58.55 -9.33
C LYS A 2 7.78 57.69 -8.23
N LYS A 3 6.50 57.94 -7.88
CA LYS A 3 5.79 57.21 -6.81
C LYS A 3 4.92 56.03 -7.30
N PHE A 4 4.74 55.88 -8.60
CA PHE A 4 3.96 54.77 -9.19
C PHE A 4 4.83 53.57 -9.57
N PHE A 5 6.13 53.76 -9.82
CA PHE A 5 7.04 52.66 -10.15
C PHE A 5 7.45 51.82 -8.94
N THR A 6 7.41 52.36 -7.73
CA THR A 6 7.79 51.63 -6.52
C THR A 6 6.71 50.64 -6.07
N LEU A 7 5.43 50.90 -6.37
CA LEU A 7 4.33 49.99 -6.00
C LEU A 7 4.27 48.75 -6.91
N LEU A 8 4.70 48.88 -8.16
CA LEU A 8 4.70 47.77 -9.14
C LEU A 8 5.83 46.76 -8.87
N VAL A 9 6.95 47.22 -8.33
CA VAL A 9 8.08 46.34 -7.96
C VAL A 9 7.80 45.57 -6.65
N VAL A 10 7.03 46.16 -5.72
CA VAL A 10 6.64 45.49 -4.47
C VAL A 10 5.51 44.47 -4.70
N CYS A 11 4.54 44.75 -5.58
CA CYS A 11 3.52 43.76 -5.94
C CYS A 11 4.06 42.58 -6.77
N GLY A 12 5.13 42.78 -7.55
CA GLY A 12 5.77 41.71 -8.34
C GLY A 12 6.62 40.73 -7.52
N LEU A 13 7.04 41.11 -6.32
CA LEU A 13 7.78 40.24 -5.40
C LEU A 13 6.85 39.40 -4.50
N CYS A 14 5.62 39.85 -4.24
CA CYS A 14 4.65 39.12 -3.42
C CYS A 14 3.91 38.00 -4.19
N LEU A 15 4.02 37.95 -5.52
CA LEU A 15 3.34 36.95 -6.36
C LEU A 15 4.21 35.76 -6.77
N ASN A 16 5.48 35.74 -6.33
CA ASN A 16 6.41 34.64 -6.60
C ASN A 16 6.77 33.84 -5.34
N MET A 17 5.93 33.85 -4.31
CA MET A 17 5.78 32.66 -3.46
C MET A 17 5.03 31.61 -4.28
N ASN A 18 5.68 31.13 -5.36
CA ASN A 18 5.40 29.80 -5.85
C ASN A 18 5.57 28.90 -4.63
N ALA A 19 4.47 28.29 -4.18
CA ALA A 19 4.54 27.07 -3.39
C ALA A 19 5.49 26.16 -4.17
N GLN A 20 6.74 26.07 -3.73
CA GLN A 20 7.70 25.17 -4.33
C GLN A 20 7.08 23.80 -4.11
N ALA A 21 6.56 23.20 -5.19
CA ALA A 21 5.81 21.97 -5.09
C ALA A 21 6.66 20.98 -4.29
N LEU A 22 6.11 20.49 -3.17
CA LEU A 22 6.82 19.56 -2.30
C LEU A 22 7.24 18.37 -3.16
N LYS A 23 8.56 18.19 -3.31
CA LYS A 23 9.13 17.10 -4.10
C LYS A 23 8.71 15.75 -3.52
N ASN A 24 8.76 15.65 -2.19
CA ASN A 24 8.29 14.50 -1.44
C ASN A 24 6.97 14.87 -0.77
N LYS A 25 5.89 14.20 -1.16
CA LYS A 25 4.55 14.44 -0.64
C LYS A 25 3.69 13.21 -0.71
N ILE A 26 2.70 13.15 0.16
CA ILE A 26 1.60 12.19 0.08
C ILE A 26 0.30 12.98 0.01
N VAL A 27 -0.56 12.64 -0.96
CA VAL A 27 -1.86 13.26 -1.12
C VAL A 27 -2.94 12.23 -0.82
N LEU A 28 -3.68 12.47 0.25
CA LEU A 28 -4.78 11.61 0.69
C LEU A 28 -6.12 12.26 0.28
N SER A 29 -7.06 11.43 -0.15
CA SER A 29 -8.45 11.85 -0.32
C SER A 29 -9.24 11.56 0.94
N ILE A 30 -10.00 12.58 1.35
CA ILE A 30 -10.87 12.57 2.50
C ILE A 30 -12.32 12.48 2.00
N ALA A 31 -13.08 11.57 2.60
CA ALA A 31 -14.43 11.25 2.21
C ALA A 31 -15.37 12.47 2.30
N PRO A 32 -16.39 12.54 1.42
CA PRO A 32 -17.50 13.47 1.55
C PRO A 32 -18.08 13.53 2.97
N ASN A 33 -18.50 14.71 3.42
CA ASN A 33 -19.15 14.95 4.71
C ASN A 33 -18.29 14.59 5.94
N THR A 34 -16.98 14.43 5.77
CA THR A 34 -16.07 14.17 6.88
C THR A 34 -15.90 15.42 7.76
N THR A 35 -16.10 15.25 9.07
CA THR A 35 -15.87 16.30 10.07
C THR A 35 -14.47 16.27 10.66
N ASP A 36 -13.85 15.09 10.69
CA ASP A 36 -12.53 14.89 11.28
C ASP A 36 -11.77 13.75 10.60
N VAL A 37 -10.44 13.87 10.60
CA VAL A 37 -9.52 12.88 10.08
C VAL A 37 -8.48 12.50 11.12
N GLN A 38 -8.13 11.22 11.17
CA GLN A 38 -7.08 10.70 12.04
C GLN A 38 -6.20 9.69 11.31
N PHE A 39 -4.89 9.81 11.53
CA PHE A 39 -3.87 8.86 11.11
C PHE A 39 -2.61 9.04 11.97
N THR A 40 -1.66 8.14 11.82
CA THR A 40 -0.43 8.12 12.61
C THR A 40 0.78 8.15 11.70
N VAL A 41 1.80 8.91 12.08
CA VAL A 41 3.05 9.04 11.32
C VAL A 41 4.26 8.81 12.20
N LYS A 42 5.37 8.40 11.59
CA LYS A 42 6.70 8.45 12.19
C LYS A 42 7.58 9.33 11.32
N VAL A 43 8.32 10.24 11.95
CA VAL A 43 9.26 11.14 11.28
C VAL A 43 10.67 10.99 11.84
N ASP A 44 11.65 11.49 11.09
CA ASP A 44 13.03 11.62 11.54
C ASP A 44 13.11 12.32 12.91
N GLU A 45 14.11 11.98 13.72
CA GLU A 45 14.33 12.62 15.02
C GLU A 45 14.52 14.14 14.89
N GLY A 46 13.99 14.88 15.86
CA GLY A 46 14.10 16.34 15.91
C GLY A 46 13.27 17.10 14.86
N THR A 47 12.40 16.42 14.11
CA THR A 47 11.60 17.06 13.05
C THR A 47 10.15 17.29 13.48
N ASN A 48 9.67 18.53 13.35
CA ASN A 48 8.24 18.83 13.44
C ASN A 48 7.53 18.38 12.17
N TYR A 49 6.35 17.80 12.32
CA TYR A 49 5.57 17.30 11.19
C TYR A 49 4.45 18.27 10.83
N SER A 50 4.20 18.51 9.55
CA SER A 50 3.13 19.41 9.13
C SER A 50 2.26 18.81 8.04
N VAL A 51 0.98 19.19 8.09
CA VAL A 51 -0.06 18.73 7.17
C VAL A 51 -0.82 19.94 6.65
N ASP A 52 -0.96 20.02 5.33
CA ASP A 52 -1.85 20.95 4.67
C ASP A 52 -3.22 20.27 4.50
N PHE A 53 -4.22 20.77 5.23
CA PHE A 53 -5.58 20.26 5.19
C PHE A 53 -6.42 20.80 4.01
N GLY A 54 -5.83 21.68 3.19
CA GLY A 54 -6.36 22.14 1.91
C GLY A 54 -7.60 23.01 2.02
N GLU A 55 -8.00 23.55 0.86
CA GLU A 55 -9.35 24.10 0.62
C GLU A 55 -9.87 25.11 1.67
N GLY A 56 -9.00 26.00 2.14
CA GLY A 56 -9.33 27.05 3.13
C GLY A 56 -9.11 26.64 4.58
N GLU A 57 -8.68 25.42 4.84
CA GLU A 57 -8.12 25.00 6.13
C GLU A 57 -6.68 25.49 6.27
N ALA A 58 -6.21 25.69 7.50
CA ALA A 58 -4.83 26.08 7.75
C ALA A 58 -3.91 24.85 7.76
N THR A 59 -2.67 25.02 7.30
CA THR A 59 -1.59 24.07 7.60
C THR A 59 -1.40 23.97 9.11
N LYS A 60 -1.34 22.76 9.65
CA LYS A 60 -1.07 22.52 11.07
C LYS A 60 0.23 21.78 11.25
N SER A 61 0.99 22.20 12.26
CA SER A 61 2.17 21.49 12.73
C SER A 61 1.82 20.63 13.94
N PHE A 62 2.44 19.47 14.00
CA PHE A 62 2.31 18.47 15.06
C PHE A 62 3.70 18.23 15.60
N GLU A 63 3.89 18.54 16.88
CA GLU A 63 5.16 18.35 17.56
C GLU A 63 5.32 16.88 17.95
N LYS A 64 6.54 16.38 17.79
CA LYS A 64 6.89 15.05 18.29
C LYS A 64 6.87 15.09 19.82
N THR A 65 6.08 14.22 20.43
CA THR A 65 6.12 13.99 21.89
C THR A 65 7.27 13.02 22.22
N THR A 66 7.33 12.51 23.44
CA THR A 66 8.26 11.41 23.80
C THR A 66 7.95 10.09 23.07
N GLU A 67 6.84 10.02 22.33
CA GLU A 67 6.41 8.83 21.61
C GLU A 67 7.14 8.69 20.26
N GLU A 68 7.29 7.44 19.82
CA GLU A 68 7.92 7.11 18.53
C GLU A 68 7.07 7.60 17.35
N PHE A 69 5.74 7.67 17.53
CA PHE A 69 4.78 8.04 16.51
C PHE A 69 4.01 9.31 16.90
N ILE A 70 3.64 10.11 15.91
CA ILE A 70 2.78 11.28 16.05
C ILE A 70 1.38 10.87 15.58
N THR A 71 0.37 11.00 16.45
CA THR A 71 -1.02 10.86 16.04
C THR A 71 -1.52 12.21 15.54
N VAL A 72 -1.81 12.27 14.23
CA VAL A 72 -2.45 13.42 13.61
C VAL A 72 -3.95 13.25 13.76
N LYS A 73 -4.58 14.19 14.48
CA LYS A 73 -6.03 14.31 14.56
C LYS A 73 -6.42 15.74 14.21
N TYR A 74 -7.33 15.90 13.27
CA TYR A 74 -7.79 17.21 12.82
C TYR A 74 -9.30 17.22 12.62
N THR A 75 -9.96 18.25 13.14
CA THR A 75 -11.38 18.52 12.89
C THR A 75 -11.47 19.68 11.91
N PHE A 76 -12.12 19.43 10.77
CA PHE A 76 -12.29 20.44 9.72
C PHE A 76 -13.18 21.56 10.22
N THR A 77 -12.72 22.81 10.02
CA THR A 77 -13.50 23.99 10.42
C THR A 77 -14.68 24.18 9.48
N ASN A 78 -14.50 23.81 8.20
CA ASN A 78 -15.52 23.93 7.17
C ASN A 78 -15.76 22.55 6.54
N PRO A 79 -16.58 21.67 7.13
CA PRO A 79 -16.93 20.39 6.50
C PRO A 79 -17.51 20.59 5.10
N LYS A 80 -17.21 19.68 4.16
CA LYS A 80 -17.71 19.75 2.78
C LYS A 80 -18.57 18.55 2.44
N SER A 81 -19.56 18.78 1.59
CA SER A 81 -20.39 17.74 1.00
C SER A 81 -19.66 16.88 -0.01
N ASP A 82 -18.57 17.39 -0.59
CA ASP A 82 -17.73 16.68 -1.56
C ASP A 82 -16.45 16.17 -0.89
N ALA A 83 -15.77 15.25 -1.58
CA ALA A 83 -14.44 14.80 -1.18
C ALA A 83 -13.43 15.95 -1.26
N ARG A 84 -12.39 15.90 -0.42
CA ARG A 84 -11.28 16.87 -0.43
C ARG A 84 -9.94 16.18 -0.37
N GLU A 85 -8.89 16.90 -0.75
CA GLU A 85 -7.52 16.42 -0.65
C GLU A 85 -6.78 17.07 0.51
N ILE A 86 -5.97 16.28 1.22
CA ILE A 86 -4.98 16.80 2.18
C ILE A 86 -3.59 16.40 1.71
N THR A 87 -2.61 17.27 1.94
CA THR A 87 -1.22 17.04 1.55
C THR A 87 -0.33 16.91 2.78
N LEU A 88 0.38 15.81 2.84
CA LEU A 88 1.35 15.47 3.89
C LEU A 88 2.75 15.77 3.34
N ASP A 89 3.57 16.48 4.11
CA ASP A 89 5.00 16.65 3.79
C ASP A 89 5.74 15.34 4.05
N ALA A 90 6.23 14.70 2.99
CA ALA A 90 6.90 13.40 3.07
C ALA A 90 8.43 13.49 3.11
N THR A 91 8.99 14.70 3.28
CA THR A 91 10.45 14.96 3.27
C THR A 91 11.20 14.28 4.42
N HIS A 92 10.52 14.09 5.56
CA HIS A 92 11.07 13.45 6.76
C HIS A 92 10.19 12.30 7.27
N LEU A 93 9.25 11.84 6.45
CA LEU A 93 8.26 10.84 6.81
C LEU A 93 8.82 9.43 6.62
N LEU A 94 8.93 8.68 7.70
CA LEU A 94 9.42 7.29 7.73
C LEU A 94 8.27 6.28 7.69
N SER A 95 7.15 6.60 8.33
CA SER A 95 5.95 5.75 8.29
C SER A 95 4.67 6.57 8.23
N LEU A 96 3.70 6.07 7.47
CA LEU A 96 2.31 6.51 7.48
C LEU A 96 1.39 5.32 7.73
N ARG A 97 0.52 5.46 8.73
CA ARG A 97 -0.44 4.43 9.14
C ARG A 97 -1.84 4.99 9.33
N ALA A 98 -2.84 4.32 8.78
CA ALA A 98 -4.26 4.53 9.08
C ALA A 98 -4.94 3.18 9.31
N ALA A 99 -5.76 3.09 10.35
CA ALA A 99 -6.44 1.86 10.74
C ALA A 99 -7.92 2.15 10.97
N ALA A 100 -8.80 1.33 10.39
CA ALA A 100 -10.25 1.46 10.49
C ALA A 100 -10.77 2.87 10.17
N SER A 101 -10.10 3.60 9.26
CA SER A 101 -10.47 4.97 8.94
C SER A 101 -11.70 4.98 8.02
N LYS A 102 -12.69 5.78 8.41
CA LYS A 102 -13.86 6.11 7.57
C LYS A 102 -13.71 7.46 6.88
N SER A 103 -12.76 8.28 7.33
CA SER A 103 -12.50 9.61 6.81
C SER A 103 -11.56 9.61 5.63
N ILE A 104 -10.59 8.68 5.56
CA ILE A 104 -9.72 8.53 4.40
C ILE A 104 -10.36 7.54 3.45
N ASN A 105 -10.62 7.94 2.21
CA ASN A 105 -11.26 7.11 1.19
C ASN A 105 -10.39 6.89 -0.07
N GLY A 106 -9.16 7.36 -0.08
CA GLY A 106 -8.25 7.14 -1.21
C GLY A 106 -6.86 7.73 -0.98
N ILE A 107 -5.94 7.29 -1.84
CA ILE A 107 -4.57 7.79 -1.91
C ILE A 107 -4.33 8.21 -3.35
N LYS A 108 -4.15 9.50 -3.58
CA LYS A 108 -3.97 10.05 -4.93
C LYS A 108 -2.52 9.93 -5.39
N GLU A 109 -1.58 10.18 -4.49
CA GLU A 109 -0.16 10.27 -4.80
C GLU A 109 0.67 9.91 -3.57
N ILE A 110 1.76 9.14 -3.79
CA ILE A 110 2.80 8.90 -2.79
C ILE A 110 4.16 9.05 -3.47
N VAL A 111 4.91 10.07 -3.06
CA VAL A 111 6.29 10.29 -3.48
C VAL A 111 7.14 10.56 -2.23
N SER A 112 8.08 9.67 -1.92
CA SER A 112 8.99 9.86 -0.79
C SER A 112 10.25 9.01 -0.97
N ASP A 113 11.41 9.62 -0.79
CA ASP A 113 12.69 8.93 -0.77
C ASP A 113 13.02 8.27 0.58
N LYS A 114 12.24 8.53 1.63
CA LYS A 114 12.53 8.07 3.01
C LYS A 114 11.52 7.10 3.59
N ILE A 115 10.30 7.04 3.06
CA ILE A 115 9.27 6.21 3.68
C ILE A 115 9.66 4.74 3.64
N THR A 116 9.74 4.12 4.82
CA THR A 116 10.08 2.70 4.98
C THR A 116 8.85 1.85 5.20
N GLU A 117 7.74 2.45 5.68
CA GLU A 117 6.51 1.73 5.99
C GLU A 117 5.24 2.48 5.59
N LEU A 118 4.36 1.79 4.86
CA LEU A 118 3.01 2.24 4.53
C LEU A 118 1.99 1.24 5.05
N GLY A 119 0.98 1.70 5.80
CA GLY A 119 -0.03 0.84 6.39
C GLY A 119 -1.43 1.43 6.38
N PHE A 120 -2.33 0.89 5.55
CA PHE A 120 -3.76 1.19 5.56
C PHE A 120 -4.52 -0.10 5.83
N THR A 121 -5.01 -0.26 7.06
CA THR A 121 -5.76 -1.44 7.48
C THR A 121 -7.22 -1.09 7.71
N ALA A 122 -8.14 -1.95 7.25
CA ALA A 122 -9.58 -1.74 7.31
C ALA A 122 -10.02 -0.33 6.87
N THR A 123 -9.32 0.23 5.88
CA THR A 123 -9.55 1.59 5.35
C THR A 123 -9.80 1.46 3.87
N ASN A 124 -11.04 1.72 3.44
CA ASN A 124 -11.48 1.49 2.06
C ASN A 124 -11.00 2.63 1.14
N LEU A 125 -10.21 2.32 0.11
CA LEU A 125 -9.55 3.29 -0.77
C LEU A 125 -10.27 3.46 -2.12
N ASP A 126 -11.60 3.45 -2.11
CA ASP A 126 -12.44 3.42 -3.31
C ASP A 126 -12.34 4.65 -4.23
N ALA A 127 -11.90 5.81 -3.72
CA ALA A 127 -11.76 7.01 -4.55
C ALA A 127 -10.63 6.88 -5.58
N TYR A 128 -9.61 6.07 -5.28
CA TYR A 128 -8.49 5.78 -6.17
C TYR A 128 -8.14 4.29 -6.09
N SER A 129 -8.65 3.50 -7.05
CA SER A 129 -8.48 2.05 -7.05
C SER A 129 -7.08 1.59 -7.50
N ALA A 130 -6.27 2.49 -8.07
CA ALA A 130 -4.89 2.23 -8.45
C ALA A 130 -3.93 3.01 -7.56
N LEU A 131 -2.92 2.33 -7.02
CA LEU A 131 -1.90 2.92 -6.16
C LEU A 131 -0.52 2.79 -6.80
N ASP A 132 0.16 3.91 -7.02
CA ASP A 132 1.56 3.93 -7.44
C ASP A 132 2.47 4.27 -6.25
N ILE A 133 3.25 3.29 -5.80
CA ILE A 133 4.30 3.46 -4.79
C ILE A 133 5.70 3.25 -5.38
N SER A 134 5.84 3.31 -6.71
CA SER A 134 7.13 3.14 -7.38
C SER A 134 8.15 4.23 -7.08
N GLN A 135 7.68 5.39 -6.62
CA GLN A 135 8.50 6.52 -6.18
C GLN A 135 8.87 6.45 -4.69
N CYS A 136 8.82 5.25 -4.09
CA CYS A 136 9.19 4.99 -2.69
C CYS A 136 10.36 3.98 -2.60
N PRO A 137 11.59 4.34 -3.02
CA PRO A 137 12.71 3.39 -3.12
C PRO A 137 13.20 2.85 -1.77
N ALA A 138 12.90 3.56 -0.66
CA ALA A 138 13.25 3.14 0.70
C ALA A 138 12.19 2.23 1.36
N LEU A 139 11.07 1.97 0.67
CA LEU A 139 9.95 1.22 1.25
C LEU A 139 10.31 -0.24 1.51
N VAL A 140 10.15 -0.67 2.77
CA VAL A 140 10.46 -2.03 3.25
C VAL A 140 9.18 -2.84 3.43
N ASN A 141 8.12 -2.22 3.96
CA ASN A 141 6.85 -2.89 4.25
C ASN A 141 5.65 -2.08 3.78
N ALA A 142 4.73 -2.75 3.09
CA ALA A 142 3.51 -2.18 2.56
C ALA A 142 2.30 -3.05 2.95
N VAL A 143 1.31 -2.45 3.63
CA VAL A 143 0.13 -3.15 4.15
C VAL A 143 -1.13 -2.39 3.73
N PHE A 144 -1.97 -3.03 2.93
CA PHE A 144 -3.23 -2.51 2.39
C PHE A 144 -4.37 -3.51 2.59
N ILE A 145 -4.57 -3.92 3.84
CA ILE A 145 -5.58 -4.92 4.22
C ILE A 145 -6.94 -4.23 4.32
N GLY A 146 -7.95 -4.75 3.65
CA GLY A 146 -9.29 -4.18 3.66
C GLY A 146 -9.38 -2.91 2.83
N SER A 147 -8.56 -2.77 1.79
CA SER A 147 -8.35 -1.52 1.06
C SER A 147 -9.12 -1.39 -0.25
N ASN A 148 -9.59 -2.50 -0.83
CA ASN A 148 -10.24 -2.53 -2.15
C ASN A 148 -9.38 -2.01 -3.32
N LEU A 149 -8.05 -1.96 -3.16
CA LEU A 149 -7.15 -1.65 -4.27
C LEU A 149 -7.27 -2.69 -5.38
N GLU A 150 -7.36 -2.22 -6.63
CA GLU A 150 -7.48 -3.04 -7.83
C GLU A 150 -6.15 -3.15 -8.58
N SER A 151 -5.26 -2.16 -8.45
CA SER A 151 -3.90 -2.20 -9.02
C SER A 151 -2.89 -1.56 -8.06
N ILE A 152 -1.69 -2.16 -7.98
CA ILE A 152 -0.57 -1.60 -7.22
C ILE A 152 0.70 -1.68 -8.05
N LYS A 153 1.38 -0.54 -8.22
CA LYS A 153 2.71 -0.47 -8.84
C LYS A 153 3.77 -0.33 -7.75
N LEU A 154 4.66 -1.33 -7.69
CA LEU A 154 5.67 -1.47 -6.63
C LEU A 154 6.96 -0.67 -6.95
N PRO A 155 7.74 -0.29 -5.93
CA PRO A 155 9.12 0.17 -6.13
C PRO A 155 9.98 -0.93 -6.73
N LYS A 156 10.89 -0.52 -7.61
CA LYS A 156 11.85 -1.43 -8.23
C LYS A 156 13.03 -1.69 -7.29
N GLY A 157 13.51 -2.93 -7.25
CA GLY A 157 14.74 -3.32 -6.57
C GLY A 157 14.51 -4.26 -5.39
N LYS A 158 15.44 -4.25 -4.43
CA LYS A 158 15.53 -5.25 -3.35
C LYS A 158 15.11 -4.75 -1.97
N THR A 159 14.71 -3.49 -1.85
CA THR A 159 14.36 -2.89 -0.55
C THR A 159 13.02 -3.38 0.00
N LEU A 160 12.01 -3.52 -0.87
CA LEU A 160 10.67 -3.97 -0.44
C LEU A 160 10.70 -5.45 -0.08
N GLU A 161 10.49 -5.76 1.20
CA GLU A 161 10.55 -7.12 1.74
C GLU A 161 9.16 -7.73 1.95
N SER A 162 8.13 -6.92 2.15
CA SER A 162 6.78 -7.38 2.49
C SER A 162 5.68 -6.56 1.83
N ILE A 163 4.73 -7.27 1.23
CA ILE A 163 3.49 -6.70 0.70
C ILE A 163 2.28 -7.51 1.19
N GLN A 164 1.29 -6.79 1.71
CA GLN A 164 0.01 -7.35 2.14
C GLN A 164 -1.14 -6.57 1.54
N VAL A 165 -2.08 -7.25 0.89
CA VAL A 165 -3.22 -6.61 0.20
C VAL A 165 -4.46 -7.47 0.35
N SER A 166 -5.60 -6.85 0.64
CA SER A 166 -6.89 -7.52 0.51
C SER A 166 -8.02 -6.57 0.11
N GLY A 167 -9.05 -7.15 -0.49
CA GLY A 167 -10.35 -6.49 -0.60
C GLY A 167 -10.94 -6.15 0.77
N SER A 168 -11.91 -5.23 0.77
CA SER A 168 -12.62 -4.76 1.95
C SER A 168 -13.35 -5.89 2.69
N TRP A 169 -13.46 -5.75 4.01
CA TRP A 169 -14.25 -6.65 4.85
C TRP A 169 -15.72 -6.26 4.93
N SER A 170 -16.07 -5.05 4.48
CA SER A 170 -17.43 -4.49 4.51
C SER A 170 -17.78 -3.79 3.20
N GLY A 171 -19.07 -3.80 2.83
CA GLY A 171 -19.53 -3.17 1.59
C GLY A 171 -19.17 -3.96 0.34
N GLU A 172 -19.14 -3.29 -0.80
CA GLU A 172 -18.73 -3.88 -2.07
C GLU A 172 -17.25 -4.26 -2.03
N LYS A 173 -16.95 -5.52 -2.36
CA LYS A 173 -15.59 -6.04 -2.37
C LYS A 173 -15.00 -5.91 -3.77
N LYS A 174 -13.87 -5.22 -3.87
CA LYS A 174 -13.07 -5.14 -5.09
C LYS A 174 -11.84 -6.02 -4.95
N ALA A 175 -11.49 -6.66 -6.06
CA ALA A 175 -10.39 -7.61 -6.12
C ALA A 175 -9.14 -6.95 -6.70
N LEU A 176 -7.97 -7.31 -6.17
CA LEU A 176 -6.69 -6.90 -6.78
C LEU A 176 -6.52 -7.60 -8.13
N LYS A 177 -6.52 -6.85 -9.23
CA LYS A 177 -6.46 -7.34 -10.61
C LYS A 177 -5.06 -7.26 -11.20
N ASP A 178 -4.22 -6.35 -10.70
CA ASP A 178 -2.90 -6.09 -11.27
C ASP A 178 -1.84 -5.78 -10.20
N ILE A 179 -0.72 -6.50 -10.27
CA ILE A 179 0.47 -6.25 -9.47
C ILE A 179 1.68 -6.94 -10.11
N ASN A 180 2.72 -6.18 -10.45
CA ASN A 180 3.97 -6.75 -10.95
C ASN A 180 4.94 -7.03 -9.80
N LEU A 181 4.94 -8.26 -9.30
CA LEU A 181 5.82 -8.68 -8.21
C LEU A 181 7.30 -8.72 -8.64
N SER A 182 7.60 -8.86 -9.94
CA SER A 182 8.98 -8.94 -10.45
C SER A 182 9.76 -7.62 -10.34
N ASP A 183 9.08 -6.49 -10.13
CA ASP A 183 9.75 -5.21 -9.85
C ASP A 183 10.37 -5.21 -8.44
N ALA A 184 9.76 -5.91 -7.47
CA ALA A 184 10.24 -5.98 -6.09
C ALA A 184 10.96 -7.31 -5.82
N GLU A 185 12.21 -7.40 -6.26
CA GLU A 185 13.06 -8.60 -6.17
C GLU A 185 13.39 -9.01 -4.72
N GLY A 186 13.28 -8.07 -3.77
CA GLY A 186 13.57 -8.28 -2.35
C GLY A 186 12.46 -8.95 -1.53
N LEU A 187 11.31 -9.23 -2.13
CA LEU A 187 10.14 -9.74 -1.41
C LEU A 187 10.43 -11.08 -0.71
N LYS A 188 10.28 -11.07 0.62
CA LYS A 188 10.32 -12.25 1.50
C LYS A 188 8.93 -12.71 1.90
N THR A 189 7.96 -11.78 1.91
CA THR A 189 6.56 -12.04 2.29
C THR A 189 5.59 -11.45 1.29
N ILE A 190 4.73 -12.30 0.74
CA ILE A 190 3.60 -11.91 -0.12
C ILE A 190 2.33 -12.46 0.50
N LEU A 191 1.41 -11.58 0.90
CA LEU A 191 0.09 -11.94 1.41
C LEU A 191 -0.99 -11.19 0.62
N ILE A 192 -1.64 -11.86 -0.32
CA ILE A 192 -2.70 -11.28 -1.13
C ILE A 192 -3.96 -12.11 -0.93
N THR A 193 -5.07 -11.48 -0.53
CA THR A 193 -6.37 -12.15 -0.45
C THR A 193 -7.40 -11.45 -1.33
N ASP A 194 -8.38 -12.20 -1.81
CA ASP A 194 -9.42 -11.70 -2.71
C ASP A 194 -8.83 -11.10 -4.00
N ALA A 195 -7.83 -11.77 -4.57
CA ALA A 195 -7.15 -11.35 -5.79
C ALA A 195 -7.88 -11.85 -7.04
N GLY A 196 -8.11 -10.96 -8.00
CA GLY A 196 -8.52 -11.29 -9.37
C GLY A 196 -7.35 -11.72 -10.27
N LEU A 197 -6.20 -12.08 -9.69
CA LEU A 197 -4.98 -12.44 -10.42
C LEU A 197 -5.09 -13.83 -11.05
N THR A 198 -4.76 -13.94 -12.34
CA THR A 198 -4.72 -15.22 -13.06
C THR A 198 -3.32 -15.79 -13.18
N GLU A 199 -2.30 -14.95 -13.17
CA GLU A 199 -0.88 -15.32 -13.18
C GLU A 199 -0.08 -14.37 -12.27
N VAL A 200 0.96 -14.91 -11.64
CA VAL A 200 2.03 -14.11 -11.02
C VAL A 200 3.38 -14.63 -11.47
N ASP A 201 4.35 -13.72 -11.60
CA ASP A 201 5.74 -14.04 -11.90
C ASP A 201 6.60 -13.85 -10.65
N LEU A 202 7.13 -14.97 -10.15
CA LEU A 202 7.99 -15.02 -8.97
C LEU A 202 9.43 -15.47 -9.31
N THR A 203 9.82 -15.44 -10.59
CA THR A 203 11.16 -15.87 -11.04
C THR A 203 12.31 -15.09 -10.41
N LYS A 204 12.04 -13.89 -9.91
CA LYS A 204 13.02 -13.03 -9.26
C LYS A 204 12.99 -13.08 -7.72
N GLN A 205 11.99 -13.73 -7.12
CA GLN A 205 11.79 -13.78 -5.68
C GLN A 205 12.44 -15.02 -5.06
N GLN A 206 13.77 -15.16 -5.25
CA GLN A 206 14.54 -16.33 -4.80
C GLN A 206 14.60 -16.46 -3.26
N ASP A 207 14.42 -15.35 -2.55
CA ASP A 207 14.46 -15.28 -1.09
C ASP A 207 13.07 -15.36 -0.43
N LEU A 208 12.03 -15.69 -1.19
CA LEU A 208 10.66 -15.73 -0.69
C LEU A 208 10.48 -16.80 0.39
N VAL A 209 10.00 -16.39 1.56
CA VAL A 209 9.78 -17.24 2.74
C VAL A 209 8.29 -17.52 2.93
N THR A 210 7.44 -16.51 2.70
CA THR A 210 5.99 -16.62 2.85
C THR A 210 5.28 -16.24 1.55
N LEU A 211 4.48 -17.17 1.04
CA LEU A 211 3.57 -16.93 -0.08
C LEU A 211 2.15 -17.33 0.31
N CYS A 212 1.28 -16.34 0.54
CA CYS A 212 -0.15 -16.57 0.64
C CYS A 212 -0.86 -15.79 -0.46
N ILE A 213 -1.49 -16.49 -1.39
CA ILE A 213 -2.43 -15.90 -2.36
C ILE A 213 -3.73 -16.67 -2.19
N TYR A 214 -4.70 -16.10 -1.48
CA TYR A 214 -5.94 -16.78 -1.10
C TYR A 214 -7.16 -16.20 -1.83
N ASN A 215 -7.95 -17.06 -2.47
CA ASN A 215 -9.07 -16.63 -3.31
C ASN A 215 -10.38 -17.36 -2.96
N PRO A 216 -11.19 -16.86 -2.01
CA PRO A 216 -12.40 -17.55 -1.56
C PRO A 216 -13.44 -17.78 -2.67
N LEU A 217 -13.46 -16.92 -3.69
CA LEU A 217 -14.41 -16.97 -4.80
C LEU A 217 -14.04 -17.97 -5.91
N LYS A 218 -12.89 -18.67 -5.82
CA LYS A 218 -12.44 -19.66 -6.83
C LYS A 218 -12.26 -19.14 -8.26
N ILE A 219 -12.26 -17.82 -8.47
CA ILE A 219 -11.95 -17.14 -9.75
C ILE A 219 -10.40 -17.00 -9.94
N GLY A 220 -9.62 -17.54 -9.00
CA GLY A 220 -8.23 -17.18 -8.74
C GLY A 220 -7.14 -17.75 -9.64
N LEU A 221 -5.92 -17.62 -9.11
CA LEU A 221 -4.63 -17.85 -9.76
C LEU A 221 -4.55 -19.20 -10.46
N ARG A 222 -4.08 -19.18 -11.71
CA ARG A 222 -3.91 -20.37 -12.56
C ARG A 222 -2.45 -20.70 -12.80
N LYS A 223 -1.55 -19.73 -12.64
CA LYS A 223 -0.13 -19.91 -12.91
C LYS A 223 0.75 -19.09 -11.98
N ILE A 224 1.85 -19.70 -11.56
CA ILE A 224 2.95 -19.06 -10.85
C ILE A 224 4.21 -19.38 -11.67
N LYS A 225 4.81 -18.39 -12.32
CA LYS A 225 6.13 -18.55 -12.93
C LYS A 225 7.19 -18.49 -11.82
N GLY A 226 8.27 -19.26 -11.96
CA GLY A 226 9.32 -19.31 -10.93
C GLY A 226 8.97 -20.18 -9.72
N ALA A 227 7.83 -20.89 -9.73
CA ALA A 227 7.36 -21.67 -8.57
C ALA A 227 8.29 -22.83 -8.19
N LYS A 228 9.07 -23.37 -9.13
CA LYS A 228 10.00 -24.49 -8.86
C LYS A 228 11.30 -23.99 -8.25
N GLU A 229 11.57 -22.70 -8.34
CA GLU A 229 12.77 -22.01 -7.91
C GLU A 229 12.61 -21.42 -6.48
N LEU A 230 11.40 -21.48 -5.90
CA LEU A 230 11.08 -20.97 -4.55
C LEU A 230 11.56 -21.93 -3.44
N MET A 231 12.87 -22.01 -3.24
CA MET A 231 13.49 -22.99 -2.34
C MET A 231 13.40 -22.63 -0.84
N LYS A 232 13.09 -21.38 -0.50
CA LYS A 232 13.09 -20.87 0.90
C LYS A 232 11.69 -20.80 1.54
N ILE A 233 10.64 -21.25 0.84
CA ILE A 233 9.27 -21.17 1.34
C ILE A 233 9.09 -22.05 2.59
N THR A 234 8.72 -21.39 3.69
CA THR A 234 8.32 -22.04 4.95
C THR A 234 6.82 -21.94 5.19
N ARG A 235 6.15 -20.94 4.61
CA ARG A 235 4.70 -20.75 4.69
C ARG A 235 4.09 -20.59 3.31
N LEU A 236 3.11 -21.44 3.00
CA LEU A 236 2.43 -21.46 1.71
C LEU A 236 0.92 -21.60 1.90
N CYS A 237 0.13 -20.65 1.39
CA CYS A 237 -1.33 -20.71 1.39
C CYS A 237 -1.86 -20.29 0.02
N LEU A 238 -2.29 -21.27 -0.78
CA LEU A 238 -2.79 -21.05 -2.13
C LEU A 238 -4.26 -21.49 -2.28
N ASN A 239 -5.00 -21.51 -1.17
CA ASN A 239 -6.37 -22.03 -1.14
C ASN A 239 -7.30 -21.16 -2.02
N GLY A 240 -8.25 -21.82 -2.68
CA GLY A 240 -9.21 -21.15 -3.56
C GLY A 240 -8.64 -20.69 -4.91
N ASN A 241 -7.43 -21.11 -5.27
CA ASN A 241 -6.88 -20.93 -6.62
C ASN A 241 -7.17 -22.14 -7.52
N ASN A 242 -6.94 -21.98 -8.83
CA ASN A 242 -7.10 -23.02 -9.83
C ASN A 242 -5.74 -23.39 -10.47
N LEU A 243 -4.79 -23.80 -9.63
CA LEU A 243 -3.42 -24.13 -10.01
C LEU A 243 -3.32 -25.59 -10.48
N GLY A 244 -2.60 -25.81 -11.59
CA GLY A 244 -2.15 -27.14 -12.00
C GLY A 244 -1.04 -27.66 -11.07
N PHE A 245 -1.08 -28.96 -10.76
CA PHE A 245 -0.14 -29.62 -9.83
C PHE A 245 1.28 -29.80 -10.40
N ASP A 246 1.44 -29.71 -11.71
CA ASP A 246 2.73 -29.82 -12.44
C ASP A 246 3.68 -28.64 -12.20
N LYS A 247 3.19 -27.58 -11.57
CA LYS A 247 3.89 -26.31 -11.39
C LYS A 247 4.81 -26.25 -10.18
N PHE A 248 4.73 -27.19 -9.25
CA PHE A 248 5.51 -27.19 -8.02
C PHE A 248 6.44 -28.41 -7.94
N GLN A 249 7.57 -28.27 -7.24
CA GLN A 249 8.40 -29.43 -6.91
C GLN A 249 7.67 -30.35 -5.92
N ILE A 250 7.95 -31.66 -5.97
CA ILE A 250 7.29 -32.69 -5.14
C ILE A 250 7.39 -32.38 -3.64
N GLU A 251 8.51 -31.85 -3.17
CA GLU A 251 8.69 -31.52 -1.75
C GLU A 251 7.86 -30.29 -1.31
N LEU A 252 7.67 -29.33 -2.22
CA LEU A 252 6.77 -28.19 -2.01
C LEU A 252 5.29 -28.64 -2.05
N LEU A 253 4.96 -29.61 -2.91
CA LEU A 253 3.65 -30.26 -2.96
C LEU A 253 3.32 -31.02 -1.67
N ARG A 254 4.30 -31.71 -1.06
CA ARG A 254 4.10 -32.37 0.24
C ARG A 254 3.72 -31.37 1.35
N ARG A 255 4.32 -30.17 1.34
CA ARG A 255 3.96 -29.08 2.26
C ARG A 255 2.58 -28.48 1.95
N LEU A 256 2.22 -28.35 0.67
CA LEU A 256 0.89 -27.91 0.22
C LEU A 256 -0.25 -28.85 0.63
N LEU A 257 -0.01 -30.17 0.62
CA LEU A 257 -1.01 -31.18 0.93
C LEU A 257 -1.41 -31.18 2.43
N LEU A 258 -0.54 -30.70 3.32
CA LEU A 258 -0.81 -30.61 4.76
C LEU A 258 -1.63 -29.36 5.14
N SER A 259 -1.67 -28.33 4.29
CA SER A 259 -2.33 -27.05 4.58
C SER A 259 -3.72 -26.90 3.94
N ASN A 260 -4.23 -27.91 3.23
CA ASN A 260 -5.44 -27.79 2.40
C ASN A 260 -6.46 -28.91 2.73
N SER A 261 -7.56 -28.57 3.41
CA SER A 261 -8.59 -29.51 3.86
C SER A 261 -9.61 -29.94 2.79
N ASN A 262 -9.44 -29.51 1.53
CA ASN A 262 -10.35 -29.81 0.42
C ASN A 262 -9.70 -30.65 -0.70
N ILE A 263 -8.75 -31.51 -0.35
CA ILE A 263 -8.19 -32.49 -1.30
C ILE A 263 -9.21 -33.64 -1.43
N PRO A 264 -9.75 -33.95 -2.62
CA PRO A 264 -10.36 -35.26 -2.85
C PRO A 264 -9.28 -36.31 -2.57
N LYS A 265 -9.59 -37.33 -1.76
CA LYS A 265 -8.69 -38.42 -1.27
C LYS A 265 -7.88 -39.19 -2.35
N ALA A 266 -7.87 -38.78 -3.61
CA ALA A 266 -7.23 -39.46 -4.73
C ALA A 266 -5.70 -39.32 -4.81
N ILE A 267 -5.03 -38.64 -3.86
CA ILE A 267 -3.57 -38.48 -3.85
C ILE A 267 -2.98 -38.97 -2.51
N ILE A 268 -3.36 -40.18 -2.08
CA ILE A 268 -2.61 -40.94 -1.05
C ILE A 268 -1.93 -42.18 -1.68
N THR A 269 -2.03 -42.37 -3.01
CA THR A 269 -1.58 -43.60 -3.69
C THR A 269 -0.31 -43.47 -4.53
N TRP A 270 0.49 -42.42 -4.39
CA TRP A 270 1.82 -42.33 -5.05
C TRP A 270 3.01 -42.57 -4.11
N THR A 271 2.75 -43.02 -2.86
CA THR A 271 3.79 -43.36 -1.86
C THR A 271 4.04 -44.87 -1.68
N LYS A 272 3.61 -45.72 -2.62
CA LYS A 272 4.02 -47.13 -2.66
C LYS A 272 4.36 -47.56 -4.09
N ALA A 273 5.52 -47.13 -4.56
CA ALA A 273 6.26 -47.83 -5.61
C ALA A 273 7.75 -47.49 -5.43
N GLY A 274 8.29 -47.94 -4.30
CA GLY A 274 9.63 -48.52 -4.22
C GLY A 274 9.44 -50.02 -4.06
#